data_AF-A0A1Z9A7B0-F1
#
_entry.id   AF-A0A1Z9A7B0-F1
#
_cell.length_a   1.000
_cell.length_b   1.000
_cell.length_c   1.000
_cell.angle_alpha   90.00
_cell.angle_beta   90.00
_cell.angle_gamma   90.00
#
_symmetry.space_group_name_H-M   'P 1'
#
loop_
_entity.id
_entity.type
_entity.pdbx_description
1 polymer ?
#
loop_
_entity_poly.entity_id
_entity_poly.type
_entity_poly.pdbx_seq_one_letter_code
_entity_poly.pdbx_strand_id
1 'polypeptide(L)'
;MSLHAALSAEAKERLAAQKRLSSITSLIIALLVTFLIGIILFIISMAINKEEVVIDIVYSAPGEEEQELVVDKVNITRDVKPTPPSGGAPAKVIAAVTATPIAVPVTFAETDNVSFGTDEGFGDGFGAGAGGGGLPGGAMGKRCNAGDRSARLMASGGTSQCEEATMKALRWLKKTQNKDGSWDKKYPSAITGLALLAFLGHCETPESVEFGDAVFSATTFLVDLGMKKKGKLSTDLNDRWCYEHAIATYALCESYSFSQIFGYQIPNLDKVVQDSVQWIINNQNQAGGWNYRYEERPRWDTSITAWHLQALKAAKNTGLEFKNLERCSKAALQAVLDTQQEHGGFGYGKNGPSGSSKGHFSLTGAGTLCVQQHSGNNHAAVGKGRRYMDKHNSFDFKKYANLYDHYYTSQAMINLGGKSWKGYNQLFRDELIKNQAKDGSWGDPAGNHHSAGKTYNTCLATLMLEVYYRYLPGTGAGR
;
A
#
# COMPACT_ATOMS: atom_id res chain seq x y z
N MET A 1 63.09 52.91 -32.53
CA MET A 1 62.67 53.43 -31.21
C MET A 1 61.53 52.54 -30.70
N SER A 2 61.82 51.63 -29.77
CA SER A 2 60.82 50.79 -29.12
C SER A 2 60.49 51.43 -27.77
N LEU A 3 59.26 51.95 -27.62
CA LEU A 3 58.74 52.49 -26.37
C LEU A 3 58.03 51.36 -25.62
N HIS A 4 58.78 50.65 -24.77
CA HIS A 4 58.20 49.75 -23.78
C HIS A 4 57.46 50.60 -22.74
N ALA A 5 56.13 50.61 -22.79
CA ALA A 5 55.29 51.16 -21.73
C ALA A 5 55.50 50.34 -20.45
N ALA A 6 56.23 50.88 -19.48
CA ALA A 6 56.40 50.27 -18.18
C ALA A 6 55.10 50.38 -17.38
N LEU A 7 54.50 49.23 -16.98
CA LEU A 7 53.37 49.22 -16.06
C LEU A 7 53.70 49.98 -14.77
N SER A 8 52.80 50.85 -14.32
CA SER A 8 52.90 51.55 -13.04
C SER A 8 52.98 50.57 -11.87
N ALA A 9 53.61 50.99 -10.76
CA ALA A 9 53.79 50.13 -9.57
C ALA A 9 52.45 49.59 -9.05
N GLU A 10 51.42 50.43 -9.03
CA GLU A 10 50.06 50.07 -8.62
C GLU A 10 49.42 49.02 -9.57
N ALA A 11 49.65 49.14 -10.88
CA ALA A 11 49.15 48.16 -11.85
C ALA A 11 49.85 46.79 -11.71
N LYS A 12 51.14 46.77 -11.34
CA LYS A 12 51.87 45.51 -11.07
C LYS A 12 51.36 44.83 -9.79
N GLU A 13 51.06 45.58 -8.74
CA GLU A 13 50.50 45.03 -7.50
C GLU A 13 49.09 44.46 -7.71
N ARG A 14 48.21 45.15 -8.44
CA ARG A 14 46.88 44.62 -8.77
C ARG A 14 46.95 43.36 -9.62
N LEU A 15 47.87 43.30 -10.59
CA LEU A 15 48.10 42.10 -11.40
C LEU A 15 48.62 40.93 -10.55
N ALA A 16 49.51 41.19 -9.59
CA ALA A 16 50.04 40.17 -8.67
C ALA A 16 48.94 39.64 -7.73
N ALA A 17 48.08 40.52 -7.20
CA ALA A 17 46.93 40.14 -6.39
C ALA A 17 45.93 39.27 -7.16
N GLN A 18 45.64 39.63 -8.42
CA GLN A 18 44.73 38.88 -9.29
C GLN A 18 45.31 37.49 -9.63
N LYS A 19 46.61 37.40 -9.92
CA LYS A 19 47.29 36.09 -10.13
C LYS A 19 47.24 35.21 -8.88
N ARG A 20 47.39 35.79 -7.69
CA ARG A 20 47.31 35.04 -6.42
C ARG A 20 45.90 34.50 -6.17
N LEU A 21 44.86 35.32 -6.39
CA LEU A 21 43.46 34.91 -6.30
C LEU A 21 43.11 33.81 -7.31
N SER A 22 43.56 33.95 -8.56
CA SER A 22 43.36 32.94 -9.61
C SER A 22 44.08 31.62 -9.28
N SER A 23 45.26 31.67 -8.68
CA SER A 23 46.01 30.47 -8.27
C SER A 23 45.38 29.77 -7.08
N ILE A 24 44.79 30.51 -6.13
CA ILE A 24 44.09 29.92 -4.98
C ILE A 24 42.78 29.28 -5.43
N THR A 25 42.02 29.95 -6.31
CA THR A 25 40.77 29.40 -6.84
C THR A 25 41.01 28.16 -7.69
N SER A 26 42.06 28.12 -8.52
CA SER A 26 42.40 26.91 -9.29
C SER A 26 42.80 25.74 -8.38
N LEU A 27 43.52 26.01 -7.28
CA LEU A 27 43.89 24.98 -6.30
C LEU A 27 42.67 24.39 -5.59
N ILE A 28 41.72 25.24 -5.20
CA ILE A 28 40.47 24.79 -4.55
C ILE A 28 39.63 23.95 -5.52
N ILE A 29 39.50 24.39 -6.77
CA ILE A 29 38.77 23.63 -7.80
C ILE A 29 39.44 22.28 -8.05
N ALA A 30 40.78 22.23 -8.15
CA ALA A 30 41.51 20.98 -8.33
C ALA A 30 41.30 20.00 -7.15
N LEU A 31 41.31 20.50 -5.91
CA LEU A 31 41.03 19.69 -4.73
C LEU A 31 39.60 19.15 -4.73
N LEU A 32 38.62 19.97 -5.09
CA LEU A 32 37.21 19.56 -5.17
C LEU A 32 36.97 18.51 -6.25
N VAL A 33 37.58 18.68 -7.43
CA VAL A 33 37.48 17.70 -8.53
C VAL A 33 38.12 16.37 -8.12
N THR A 34 39.30 16.41 -7.49
CA THR A 34 39.98 15.19 -7.03
C THR A 34 39.17 14.46 -5.95
N PHE A 35 38.56 15.22 -5.03
CA PHE A 35 37.67 14.67 -4.00
C PHE A 35 36.42 14.03 -4.62
N LEU A 36 35.81 14.68 -5.62
CA LEU A 36 34.65 14.14 -6.34
C LEU A 36 34.98 12.83 -7.05
N ILE A 37 36.15 12.77 -7.73
CA ILE A 37 36.63 11.54 -8.37
C ILE A 37 36.83 10.43 -7.34
N GLY A 38 37.39 10.74 -6.17
CA GLY A 38 37.53 9.80 -5.06
C GLY A 38 36.19 9.22 -4.58
N ILE A 39 35.16 10.06 -4.45
CA ILE A 39 33.80 9.61 -4.10
C ILE A 39 33.22 8.70 -5.17
N ILE A 40 33.37 9.06 -6.45
CA ILE A 40 32.88 8.24 -7.57
C ILE A 40 33.55 6.87 -7.57
N LEU A 41 34.87 6.82 -7.42
CA LEU A 41 35.62 5.56 -7.34
C LEU A 41 35.23 4.72 -6.12
N PHE A 42 34.96 5.36 -4.98
CA PHE A 42 34.47 4.68 -3.78
C PHE A 42 33.08 4.05 -3.99
N ILE A 43 32.16 4.76 -4.64
CA ILE A 43 30.82 4.25 -4.99
C ILE A 43 30.94 3.06 -5.94
N ILE A 44 31.80 3.15 -6.96
CA ILE A 44 32.06 2.04 -7.91
C ILE A 44 32.66 0.84 -7.17
N SER A 45 33.61 1.05 -6.25
CA SER A 45 34.20 -0.02 -5.45
C SER A 45 33.17 -0.72 -4.54
N MET A 46 32.22 0.02 -3.96
CA MET A 46 31.12 -0.57 -3.20
C MET A 46 30.15 -1.37 -4.09
N ALA A 47 29.98 -0.97 -5.35
CA ALA A 47 29.10 -1.67 -6.29
C ALA A 47 29.69 -2.99 -6.80
N ILE A 48 31.02 -3.11 -6.91
CA ILE A 48 31.71 -4.32 -7.40
C ILE A 48 31.80 -5.40 -6.31
N ASN A 49 31.87 -5.04 -5.03
CA ASN A 49 31.98 -5.98 -3.90
C ASN A 49 30.64 -6.59 -3.44
N LYS A 50 29.67 -6.79 -4.34
CA LYS A 50 28.56 -7.70 -4.06
C LYS A 50 29.08 -9.13 -4.21
N GLU A 51 29.29 -9.82 -3.09
CA GLU A 51 29.46 -11.27 -3.11
C GLU A 51 28.28 -11.89 -3.87
N GLU A 52 28.56 -12.57 -4.98
CA GLU A 52 27.60 -13.45 -5.64
C GLU A 52 27.25 -14.56 -4.66
N VAL A 53 26.08 -14.45 -4.02
CA VAL A 53 25.47 -15.58 -3.35
C VAL A 53 25.01 -16.54 -4.45
N VAL A 54 25.88 -17.49 -4.79
CA VAL A 54 25.50 -18.68 -5.56
C VAL A 54 24.51 -19.46 -4.69
N ILE A 55 23.22 -19.32 -4.98
CA ILE A 55 22.19 -20.16 -4.39
C ILE A 55 22.17 -21.45 -5.21
N ASP A 56 22.75 -22.52 -4.67
CA ASP A 56 22.54 -23.87 -5.17
C ASP A 56 21.05 -24.22 -5.02
N ILE A 57 20.32 -24.16 -6.13
CA ILE A 57 18.94 -24.63 -6.20
C ILE A 57 18.99 -26.16 -6.28
N VAL A 58 18.96 -26.82 -5.13
CA VAL A 58 18.69 -28.26 -5.06
C VAL A 58 17.21 -28.47 -5.38
N TYR A 59 16.92 -28.82 -6.63
CA TYR A 59 15.64 -29.42 -6.98
C TYR A 59 15.58 -30.81 -6.36
N SER A 60 14.90 -30.97 -5.23
CA SER A 60 14.37 -32.28 -4.86
C SER A 60 13.21 -32.60 -5.79
N ALA A 61 13.47 -33.47 -6.77
CA ALA A 61 12.40 -34.08 -7.55
C ALA A 61 11.42 -34.80 -6.62
N PRO A 62 10.10 -34.77 -6.88
CA PRO A 62 9.14 -35.53 -6.10
C PRO A 62 9.44 -37.02 -6.23
N GLY A 63 9.64 -37.68 -5.07
CA GLY A 63 9.89 -39.11 -4.99
C GLY A 63 8.75 -39.90 -5.63
N GLU A 64 9.12 -40.84 -6.48
CA GLU A 64 8.23 -41.86 -7.02
C GLU A 64 7.63 -42.65 -5.85
N GLU A 65 6.31 -42.78 -5.83
CA GLU A 65 5.63 -43.70 -4.92
C GLU A 65 6.05 -45.13 -5.28
N GLU A 66 6.92 -45.73 -4.46
CA GLU A 66 7.15 -47.18 -4.47
C GLU A 66 5.85 -47.88 -4.09
N GLN A 67 5.18 -48.45 -5.08
CA GLN A 67 4.14 -49.46 -4.88
C GLN A 67 4.82 -50.72 -4.31
N GLU A 68 4.52 -51.05 -3.06
CA GLU A 68 4.90 -52.34 -2.46
C GLU A 68 4.28 -53.50 -3.28
N LEU A 69 5.16 -54.28 -3.90
CA LEU A 69 4.86 -55.55 -4.54
C LEU A 69 4.44 -56.58 -3.49
N VAL A 70 3.14 -56.87 -3.37
CA VAL A 70 2.65 -58.06 -2.67
C VAL A 70 2.58 -59.22 -3.68
N VAL A 71 3.45 -60.21 -3.51
CA VAL A 71 3.47 -61.45 -4.30
C VAL A 71 2.50 -62.49 -3.70
N ASP A 72 1.80 -63.16 -4.61
CA ASP A 72 0.60 -64.00 -4.48
C ASP A 72 0.59 -65.14 -3.44
N LYS A 73 -0.63 -65.42 -2.93
CA LYS A 73 -1.09 -66.79 -2.71
C LYS A 73 -2.34 -67.06 -3.56
N VAL A 74 -2.13 -67.93 -4.54
CA VAL A 74 -3.13 -68.51 -5.45
C VAL A 74 -4.18 -69.29 -4.66
N ASN A 75 -5.46 -69.05 -4.94
CA ASN A 75 -6.53 -70.02 -4.76
C ASN A 75 -7.38 -70.08 -6.04
N ILE A 76 -7.41 -71.27 -6.62
CA ILE A 76 -8.04 -71.59 -7.90
C ILE A 76 -9.51 -71.94 -7.64
N THR A 77 -10.42 -71.22 -8.29
CA THR A 77 -11.71 -71.79 -8.72
C THR A 77 -12.08 -71.23 -10.09
N ARG A 78 -12.11 -72.14 -11.08
CA ARG A 78 -12.56 -71.92 -12.45
C ARG A 78 -14.09 -71.86 -12.48
N ASP A 79 -14.63 -70.90 -13.22
CA ASP A 79 -15.84 -71.12 -14.04
C ASP A 79 -15.72 -70.32 -15.34
N VAL A 80 -15.99 -70.99 -16.46
CA VAL A 80 -15.86 -70.49 -17.84
C VAL A 80 -17.21 -70.59 -18.52
N LYS A 81 -17.72 -69.50 -19.12
CA LYS A 81 -18.37 -69.49 -20.47
C LYS A 81 -18.81 -68.07 -20.94
N PRO A 82 -19.20 -67.84 -22.22
CA PRO A 82 -18.38 -67.11 -23.21
C PRO A 82 -19.03 -65.82 -23.80
N THR A 83 -18.23 -65.06 -24.55
CA THR A 83 -18.54 -63.80 -25.27
C THR A 83 -19.56 -63.94 -26.42
N PRO A 84 -20.24 -62.85 -26.82
CA PRO A 84 -20.24 -62.42 -28.24
C PRO A 84 -20.06 -60.89 -28.48
N PRO A 85 -19.85 -60.45 -29.75
CA PRO A 85 -19.12 -59.22 -30.11
C PRO A 85 -20.01 -58.07 -30.63
N SER A 86 -19.44 -56.84 -30.71
CA SER A 86 -19.58 -55.86 -31.82
C SER A 86 -19.49 -54.40 -31.35
N GLY A 87 -18.97 -53.51 -32.23
CA GLY A 87 -19.26 -52.07 -32.19
C GLY A 87 -18.04 -51.18 -32.40
N GLY A 88 -17.96 -50.48 -33.54
CA GLY A 88 -16.74 -49.80 -34.00
C GLY A 88 -16.53 -48.34 -33.57
N ALA A 89 -15.24 -47.94 -33.65
CA ALA A 89 -14.66 -46.63 -34.01
C ALA A 89 -14.90 -45.38 -33.11
N PRO A 90 -14.09 -44.28 -33.22
CA PRO A 90 -12.84 -44.06 -33.98
C PRO A 90 -11.65 -43.49 -33.13
N ALA A 91 -10.52 -43.28 -33.81
CA ALA A 91 -9.22 -42.84 -33.30
C ALA A 91 -9.19 -41.47 -32.58
N LYS A 92 -8.38 -41.37 -31.51
CA LYS A 92 -8.01 -40.10 -30.86
C LYS A 92 -6.86 -39.43 -31.62
N VAL A 93 -7.12 -38.23 -32.14
CA VAL A 93 -6.09 -37.31 -32.65
C VAL A 93 -5.37 -36.68 -31.45
N ILE A 94 -4.05 -36.83 -31.41
CA ILE A 94 -3.17 -36.11 -30.47
C ILE A 94 -2.85 -34.77 -31.13
N ALA A 95 -3.41 -33.68 -30.60
CA ALA A 95 -2.99 -32.32 -30.94
C ALA A 95 -1.92 -31.88 -29.93
N ALA A 96 -0.65 -31.89 -30.35
CA ALA A 96 0.43 -31.24 -29.63
C ALA A 96 0.36 -29.73 -29.91
N VAL A 97 0.24 -28.91 -28.87
CA VAL A 97 0.40 -27.45 -28.97
C VAL A 97 1.67 -27.09 -28.22
N THR A 98 2.76 -26.91 -28.96
CA THR A 98 3.97 -26.25 -28.47
C THR A 98 3.76 -24.74 -28.51
N ALA A 99 3.76 -24.09 -27.35
CA ALA A 99 3.81 -22.64 -27.24
C ALA A 99 5.28 -22.17 -27.17
N THR A 100 5.70 -21.30 -28.08
CA THR A 100 7.00 -20.61 -28.03
C THR A 100 6.84 -19.23 -27.39
N PRO A 101 7.76 -18.78 -26.51
CA PRO A 101 7.76 -17.41 -26.01
C PRO A 101 8.58 -16.51 -26.94
N ILE A 102 7.98 -15.43 -27.44
CA ILE A 102 8.72 -14.32 -28.06
C ILE A 102 8.66 -13.14 -27.11
N ALA A 103 9.84 -12.69 -26.64
CA ALA A 103 10.02 -11.45 -25.90
C ALA A 103 10.22 -10.29 -26.89
N VAL A 104 9.51 -9.18 -26.67
CA VAL A 104 9.71 -7.92 -27.40
C VAL A 104 10.55 -6.98 -26.50
N PRO A 105 11.67 -6.42 -26.98
CA PRO A 105 12.47 -5.47 -26.20
C PRO A 105 11.89 -4.06 -26.31
N VAL A 106 11.79 -3.34 -25.19
CA VAL A 106 11.43 -1.92 -25.16
C VAL A 106 12.70 -1.11 -24.90
N THR A 107 13.04 -0.21 -25.82
CA THR A 107 14.18 0.70 -25.71
C THR A 107 13.79 1.98 -24.96
N PHE A 108 14.63 2.45 -24.04
CA PHE A 108 14.48 3.72 -23.34
C PHE A 108 15.27 4.83 -24.07
N ALA A 109 14.68 6.01 -24.20
CA ALA A 109 15.38 7.24 -24.59
C ALA A 109 15.49 8.17 -23.37
N GLU A 110 16.69 8.66 -23.10
CA GLU A 110 17.01 9.65 -22.06
C GLU A 110 16.66 11.07 -22.52
N THR A 111 16.13 11.89 -21.61
CA THR A 111 16.35 13.34 -21.66
C THR A 111 16.50 13.90 -20.25
N ASP A 112 17.64 14.53 -20.02
CA ASP A 112 17.95 15.40 -18.89
C ASP A 112 17.11 16.68 -18.91
N ASN A 113 16.66 17.14 -17.74
CA ASN A 113 16.98 18.50 -17.27
C ASN A 113 16.50 18.77 -15.84
N VAL A 114 17.38 19.47 -15.14
CA VAL A 114 17.30 20.02 -13.78
C VAL A 114 16.46 21.30 -13.73
N SER A 115 15.63 21.46 -12.70
CA SER A 115 15.30 22.79 -12.15
C SER A 115 14.74 22.68 -10.72
N PHE A 116 15.25 23.57 -9.86
CA PHE A 116 15.10 23.65 -8.41
C PHE A 116 14.09 24.76 -8.06
N GLY A 117 13.15 24.50 -7.15
CA GLY A 117 12.18 25.53 -6.72
C GLY A 117 11.36 25.09 -5.51
N THR A 118 11.45 25.89 -4.45
CA THR A 118 10.86 25.74 -3.11
C THR A 118 9.36 26.05 -3.09
N ASP A 119 8.54 25.17 -2.48
CA ASP A 119 7.20 25.56 -2.00
C ASP A 119 6.84 24.80 -0.72
N GLU A 120 6.45 25.56 0.32
CA GLU A 120 6.04 25.02 1.63
C GLU A 120 4.54 24.69 1.61
N GLY A 121 4.20 23.45 1.29
CA GLY A 121 2.83 22.93 1.38
C GLY A 121 2.80 21.42 1.42
N PHE A 122 2.13 20.84 2.43
CA PHE A 122 1.87 19.40 2.61
C PHE A 122 3.12 18.50 2.46
N GLY A 123 3.77 18.14 3.57
CA GLY A 123 5.04 17.40 3.62
C GLY A 123 5.30 16.48 2.41
N ASP A 124 6.24 16.89 1.57
CA ASP A 124 6.63 16.29 0.29
C ASP A 124 7.36 14.93 0.44
N GLY A 125 7.10 14.23 1.55
CA GLY A 125 7.74 12.97 1.92
C GLY A 125 7.09 11.72 1.33
N PHE A 126 6.14 11.87 0.40
CA PHE A 126 5.47 10.75 -0.26
C PHE A 126 5.50 10.89 -1.79
N GLY A 127 6.71 10.84 -2.34
CA GLY A 127 6.92 10.42 -3.74
C GLY A 127 6.50 11.39 -4.84
N ALA A 128 6.67 12.70 -4.67
CA ALA A 128 6.82 13.60 -5.80
C ALA A 128 8.28 13.56 -6.29
N GLY A 129 8.56 12.68 -7.26
CA GLY A 129 9.74 12.84 -8.09
C GLY A 129 9.55 14.06 -8.98
N ALA A 130 10.56 14.92 -9.06
CA ALA A 130 10.57 16.20 -9.75
C ALA A 130 10.03 16.13 -11.21
N GLY A 131 9.22 17.13 -11.58
CA GLY A 131 8.77 17.39 -12.96
C GLY A 131 7.26 17.65 -13.04
N GLY A 132 6.86 18.90 -13.28
CA GLY A 132 5.51 19.40 -13.09
C GLY A 132 4.43 18.93 -14.08
N GLY A 133 3.17 19.11 -13.65
CA GLY A 133 2.00 19.24 -14.52
C GLY A 133 1.29 17.93 -14.89
N GLY A 134 0.23 17.59 -14.14
CA GLY A 134 -0.82 16.66 -14.57
C GLY A 134 -0.46 15.18 -14.50
N LEU A 135 -1.40 14.35 -14.02
CA LEU A 135 -1.28 12.88 -13.96
C LEU A 135 -0.65 12.29 -15.24
N PRO A 136 0.34 11.39 -15.08
CA PRO A 136 0.05 9.96 -15.24
C PRO A 136 0.82 9.06 -14.25
N GLY A 137 0.10 8.25 -13.46
CA GLY A 137 0.61 6.99 -12.90
C GLY A 137 1.77 7.05 -11.88
N GLY A 138 1.72 7.92 -10.87
CA GLY A 138 2.71 7.99 -9.79
C GLY A 138 2.87 6.70 -8.95
N ALA A 139 3.02 6.82 -7.62
CA ALA A 139 3.17 5.70 -6.68
C ALA A 139 2.21 4.52 -6.89
N MET A 140 1.00 4.82 -7.40
CA MET A 140 -0.08 3.88 -7.66
C MET A 140 0.15 3.00 -8.90
N GLY A 141 0.78 3.53 -9.97
CA GLY A 141 1.05 2.76 -11.20
C GLY A 141 2.19 1.74 -11.01
N LYS A 142 3.17 2.06 -10.16
CA LYS A 142 4.34 1.20 -9.91
C LYS A 142 3.98 -0.14 -9.26
N ARG A 143 2.81 -0.27 -8.63
CA ARG A 143 2.32 -1.53 -8.00
C ARG A 143 1.66 -2.53 -8.95
N CYS A 144 1.49 -2.14 -10.21
CA CYS A 144 0.79 -2.92 -11.23
C CYS A 144 1.68 -3.88 -12.02
N ASN A 145 2.99 -3.69 -11.98
CA ASN A 145 3.93 -4.65 -12.54
C ASN A 145 4.23 -5.77 -11.52
N ALA A 146 4.00 -7.03 -11.91
CA ALA A 146 4.19 -8.18 -11.04
C ALA A 146 5.66 -8.37 -10.60
N GLY A 147 6.62 -8.09 -11.49
CA GLY A 147 8.05 -8.15 -11.20
C GLY A 147 8.44 -7.10 -10.15
N ASP A 148 8.01 -5.86 -10.34
CA ASP A 148 8.27 -4.77 -9.39
C ASP A 148 7.58 -5.02 -8.04
N ARG A 149 6.37 -5.59 -8.06
CA ARG A 149 5.63 -5.97 -6.86
C ARG A 149 6.40 -7.02 -6.07
N SER A 150 6.82 -8.10 -6.73
CA SER A 150 7.63 -9.17 -6.13
C SER A 150 8.97 -8.63 -5.60
N ALA A 151 9.67 -7.79 -6.38
CA ALA A 151 10.93 -7.20 -5.97
C ALA A 151 10.80 -6.34 -4.70
N ARG A 152 9.78 -5.48 -4.62
CA ARG A 152 9.51 -4.66 -3.43
C ARG A 152 9.09 -5.49 -2.23
N LEU A 153 8.28 -6.51 -2.47
CA LEU A 153 7.88 -7.47 -1.46
C LEU A 153 9.11 -8.11 -0.80
N MET A 154 10.02 -8.66 -1.60
CA MET A 154 11.25 -9.29 -1.10
C MET A 154 12.19 -8.27 -0.44
N ALA A 155 12.37 -7.08 -1.04
CA ALA A 155 13.23 -6.03 -0.49
C ALA A 155 12.77 -5.54 0.89
N SER A 156 11.47 -5.58 1.16
CA SER A 156 10.88 -5.18 2.44
C SER A 156 10.71 -6.36 3.41
N GLY A 157 11.28 -7.53 3.12
CA GLY A 157 11.23 -8.70 3.99
C GLY A 157 9.89 -9.46 3.95
N GLY A 158 9.11 -9.31 2.89
CA GLY A 158 8.02 -10.24 2.57
C GLY A 158 8.57 -11.55 1.99
N THR A 159 7.71 -12.54 1.79
CA THR A 159 8.03 -13.82 1.14
C THR A 159 7.06 -14.12 0.00
N SER A 160 7.39 -15.07 -0.87
CA SER A 160 6.44 -15.55 -1.90
C SER A 160 5.10 -16.04 -1.31
N GLN A 161 5.13 -16.53 -0.06
CA GLN A 161 3.92 -16.92 0.67
C GLN A 161 3.00 -15.72 0.98
N CYS A 162 3.53 -14.50 1.12
CA CYS A 162 2.71 -13.29 1.23
C CYS A 162 1.88 -13.08 -0.04
N GLU A 163 2.51 -13.16 -1.22
CA GLU A 163 1.82 -13.00 -2.51
C GLU A 163 0.81 -14.12 -2.74
N GLU A 164 1.19 -15.37 -2.43
CA GLU A 164 0.29 -16.52 -2.53
C GLU A 164 -0.94 -16.36 -1.62
N ALA A 165 -0.73 -15.91 -0.39
CA ALA A 165 -1.81 -15.64 0.57
C ALA A 165 -2.72 -14.52 0.07
N THR A 166 -2.16 -13.41 -0.43
CA THR A 166 -2.94 -12.32 -1.05
C THR A 166 -3.80 -12.85 -2.20
N MET A 167 -3.21 -13.59 -3.14
CA MET A 167 -3.96 -14.13 -4.30
C MET A 167 -5.08 -15.10 -3.90
N LYS A 168 -4.85 -15.96 -2.90
CA LYS A 168 -5.90 -16.83 -2.34
C LYS A 168 -7.05 -16.02 -1.75
N ALA A 169 -6.73 -14.92 -1.06
CA ALA A 169 -7.73 -14.04 -0.48
C ALA A 169 -8.56 -13.31 -1.53
N LEU A 170 -7.92 -12.76 -2.57
CA LEU A 170 -8.62 -12.10 -3.69
C LEU A 170 -9.55 -13.07 -4.42
N ARG A 171 -9.11 -14.31 -4.64
CA ARG A 171 -9.94 -15.40 -5.21
C ARG A 171 -11.13 -15.73 -4.32
N TRP A 172 -10.92 -15.78 -3.02
CA TRP A 172 -12.00 -15.99 -2.06
C TRP A 172 -13.01 -14.84 -2.06
N LEU A 173 -12.54 -13.58 -2.10
CA LEU A 173 -13.40 -12.40 -2.20
C LEU A 173 -14.23 -12.45 -3.47
N LYS A 174 -13.61 -12.72 -4.63
CA LYS A 174 -14.31 -12.91 -5.92
C LYS A 174 -15.38 -13.99 -5.81
N LYS A 175 -15.06 -15.15 -5.22
CA LYS A 175 -16.00 -16.28 -5.08
C LYS A 175 -17.19 -15.97 -4.16
N THR A 176 -17.02 -15.09 -3.19
CA THR A 176 -18.02 -14.80 -2.14
C THR A 176 -18.78 -13.49 -2.37
N GLN A 177 -18.52 -12.80 -3.47
CA GLN A 177 -19.23 -11.58 -3.85
C GLN A 177 -20.71 -11.87 -4.09
N ASN A 178 -21.58 -11.00 -3.60
CA ASN A 178 -23.02 -11.07 -3.87
C ASN A 178 -23.30 -10.74 -5.35
N LYS A 179 -24.47 -11.17 -5.85
CA LYS A 179 -24.88 -10.90 -7.25
C LYS A 179 -24.99 -9.41 -7.61
N ASP A 180 -25.19 -8.55 -6.61
CA ASP A 180 -25.26 -7.10 -6.78
C ASP A 180 -23.89 -6.41 -6.69
N GLY A 181 -22.80 -7.18 -6.58
CA GLY A 181 -21.43 -6.67 -6.48
C GLY A 181 -20.96 -6.37 -5.05
N SER A 182 -21.85 -6.44 -4.05
CA SER A 182 -21.51 -6.14 -2.66
C SER A 182 -20.90 -7.33 -1.92
N TRP A 183 -20.38 -7.07 -0.73
CA TRP A 183 -20.12 -8.07 0.30
C TRP A 183 -20.81 -7.66 1.60
N ASP A 184 -21.06 -8.66 2.47
CA ASP A 184 -21.76 -8.50 3.75
C ASP A 184 -23.24 -8.10 3.59
N LYS A 185 -24.02 -8.21 4.67
CA LYS A 185 -25.45 -7.83 4.70
C LYS A 185 -25.74 -6.69 5.69
N LYS A 186 -24.89 -6.55 6.71
CA LYS A 186 -25.07 -5.62 7.82
C LYS A 186 -24.37 -4.29 7.55
N TYR A 187 -23.18 -4.33 6.95
CA TYR A 187 -22.36 -3.15 6.61
C TYR A 187 -21.88 -3.21 5.16
N PRO A 188 -22.79 -3.38 4.18
CA PRO A 188 -22.40 -3.71 2.82
C PRO A 188 -21.54 -2.64 2.16
N SER A 189 -21.69 -1.36 2.53
CA SER A 189 -20.89 -0.28 1.95
C SER A 189 -19.45 -0.30 2.46
N ALA A 190 -19.22 -0.43 3.78
CA ALA A 190 -17.86 -0.55 4.33
C ALA A 190 -17.13 -1.79 3.81
N ILE A 191 -17.78 -2.96 3.86
CA ILE A 191 -17.10 -4.21 3.51
C ILE A 191 -16.80 -4.26 2.01
N THR A 192 -17.70 -3.76 1.17
CA THR A 192 -17.43 -3.61 -0.28
C THR A 192 -16.30 -2.62 -0.53
N GLY A 193 -16.24 -1.50 0.20
CA GLY A 193 -15.13 -0.56 0.12
C GLY A 193 -13.79 -1.20 0.49
N LEU A 194 -13.72 -1.99 1.56
CA LEU A 194 -12.50 -2.72 1.95
C LEU A 194 -12.09 -3.79 0.92
N ALA A 195 -13.05 -4.55 0.40
CA ALA A 195 -12.80 -5.57 -0.63
C ALA A 195 -12.28 -4.92 -1.92
N LEU A 196 -12.91 -3.82 -2.36
CA LEU A 196 -12.47 -3.04 -3.51
C LEU A 196 -11.06 -2.48 -3.28
N LEU A 197 -10.76 -1.96 -2.09
CA LEU A 197 -9.41 -1.51 -1.75
C LEU A 197 -8.40 -2.65 -1.86
N ALA A 198 -8.70 -3.88 -1.41
CA ALA A 198 -7.79 -5.02 -1.53
C ALA A 198 -7.48 -5.35 -3.00
N PHE A 199 -8.52 -5.46 -3.85
CA PHE A 199 -8.31 -5.63 -5.30
C PHE A 199 -7.43 -4.53 -5.88
N LEU A 200 -7.76 -3.25 -5.65
CA LEU A 200 -7.00 -2.11 -6.15
C LEU A 200 -5.57 -2.04 -5.57
N GLY A 201 -5.35 -2.58 -4.38
CA GLY A 201 -4.03 -2.64 -3.72
C GLY A 201 -3.07 -3.56 -4.45
N HIS A 202 -3.56 -4.71 -4.89
CA HIS A 202 -2.87 -5.62 -5.80
C HIS A 202 -2.82 -5.12 -7.26
N CYS A 203 -3.44 -3.96 -7.54
CA CYS A 203 -3.65 -3.41 -8.88
C CYS A 203 -4.55 -4.28 -9.77
N GLU A 204 -5.59 -4.85 -9.19
CA GLU A 204 -6.69 -5.42 -9.96
C GLU A 204 -7.69 -4.31 -10.30
N THR A 205 -8.00 -4.18 -11.59
CA THR A 205 -8.93 -3.16 -12.13
C THR A 205 -10.07 -3.85 -12.87
N PRO A 206 -11.11 -3.12 -13.34
CA PRO A 206 -12.14 -3.69 -14.22
C PRO A 206 -11.60 -4.36 -15.49
N GLU A 207 -10.38 -4.04 -15.90
CA GLU A 207 -9.72 -4.61 -17.08
C GLU A 207 -8.91 -5.88 -16.76
N SER A 208 -8.80 -6.26 -15.47
CA SER A 208 -8.11 -7.47 -15.05
C SER A 208 -8.79 -8.73 -15.58
N VAL A 209 -8.01 -9.66 -16.12
CA VAL A 209 -8.50 -10.93 -16.66
C VAL A 209 -9.19 -11.78 -15.60
N GLU A 210 -8.60 -11.91 -14.42
CA GLU A 210 -9.16 -12.77 -13.36
C GLU A 210 -10.20 -12.03 -12.51
N PHE A 211 -9.98 -10.76 -12.17
CA PHE A 211 -10.76 -10.06 -11.15
C PHE A 211 -11.63 -8.91 -11.68
N GLY A 212 -11.59 -8.63 -12.99
CA GLY A 212 -12.25 -7.46 -13.61
C GLY A 212 -13.73 -7.33 -13.29
N ASP A 213 -14.51 -8.39 -13.51
CA ASP A 213 -15.94 -8.39 -13.22
C ASP A 213 -16.26 -8.10 -11.75
N ALA A 214 -15.43 -8.63 -10.84
CA ALA A 214 -15.61 -8.44 -9.40
C ALA A 214 -15.33 -6.98 -9.00
N VAL A 215 -14.24 -6.40 -9.52
CA VAL A 215 -13.90 -4.99 -9.31
C VAL A 215 -14.97 -4.07 -9.89
N PHE A 216 -15.38 -4.32 -11.13
CA PHE A 216 -16.40 -3.52 -11.81
C PHE A 216 -17.73 -3.52 -11.05
N SER A 217 -18.18 -4.70 -10.60
CA SER A 217 -19.44 -4.87 -9.89
C SER A 217 -19.39 -4.24 -8.48
N ALA A 218 -18.25 -4.35 -7.78
CA ALA A 218 -18.02 -3.71 -6.49
C ALA A 218 -18.06 -2.17 -6.59
N THR A 219 -17.38 -1.61 -7.59
CA THR A 219 -17.40 -0.16 -7.82
C THR A 219 -18.79 0.30 -8.23
N THR A 220 -19.47 -0.42 -9.12
CA THR A 220 -20.83 -0.07 -9.58
C THR A 220 -21.84 -0.10 -8.44
N PHE A 221 -21.76 -1.08 -7.53
CA PHE A 221 -22.60 -1.13 -6.33
C PHE A 221 -22.49 0.16 -5.48
N LEU A 222 -21.26 0.60 -5.21
CA LEU A 222 -21.01 1.81 -4.41
C LEU A 222 -21.43 3.09 -5.16
N VAL A 223 -21.19 3.16 -6.48
CA VAL A 223 -21.64 4.27 -7.32
C VAL A 223 -23.17 4.36 -7.33
N ASP A 224 -23.86 3.25 -7.56
CA ASP A 224 -25.33 3.20 -7.55
C ASP A 224 -25.91 3.61 -6.20
N LEU A 225 -25.28 3.17 -5.11
CA LEU A 225 -25.65 3.58 -3.76
C LEU A 225 -25.50 5.09 -3.57
N GLY A 226 -24.35 5.66 -3.97
CA GLY A 226 -24.08 7.09 -3.91
C GLY A 226 -25.07 7.90 -4.76
N MET A 227 -25.39 7.46 -5.97
CA MET A 227 -26.39 8.10 -6.83
C MET A 227 -27.78 8.10 -6.18
N LYS A 228 -28.22 6.96 -5.63
CA LYS A 228 -29.53 6.83 -4.95
C LYS A 228 -29.62 7.66 -3.67
N LYS A 229 -28.50 7.90 -2.99
CA LYS A 229 -28.43 8.53 -1.66
C LYS A 229 -27.72 9.88 -1.67
N LYS A 230 -27.59 10.52 -2.84
CA LYS A 230 -26.99 11.86 -3.01
C LYS A 230 -25.59 11.98 -2.38
N GLY A 231 -24.70 11.06 -2.75
CA GLY A 231 -23.33 10.96 -2.27
C GLY A 231 -23.16 10.21 -0.96
N LYS A 232 -24.22 9.89 -0.20
CA LYS A 232 -24.08 9.11 1.04
C LYS A 232 -23.85 7.63 0.71
N LEU A 233 -22.73 7.09 1.17
CA LEU A 233 -22.35 5.70 0.92
C LEU A 233 -22.67 4.82 2.13
N SER A 234 -23.96 4.62 2.37
CA SER A 234 -24.45 3.59 3.29
C SER A 234 -25.87 3.17 2.93
N THR A 235 -26.18 1.88 3.09
CA THR A 235 -27.54 1.35 2.95
C THR A 235 -28.43 1.75 4.12
N ASP A 236 -27.83 1.95 5.30
CA ASP A 236 -28.49 2.36 6.52
C ASP A 236 -27.79 3.56 7.16
N LEU A 237 -28.52 4.65 7.41
CA LEU A 237 -27.99 5.89 7.99
C LEU A 237 -28.07 5.90 9.53
N ASN A 238 -28.16 4.72 10.15
CA ASN A 238 -28.11 4.52 11.60
C ASN A 238 -26.68 4.64 12.19
N ASP A 239 -26.52 4.42 13.50
CA ASP A 239 -25.32 4.69 14.33
C ASP A 239 -23.95 4.80 13.63
N ARG A 240 -23.54 3.79 12.86
CA ARG A 240 -22.16 3.60 12.38
C ARG A 240 -21.91 3.99 10.92
N TRP A 241 -22.90 4.57 10.24
CA TRP A 241 -22.81 4.85 8.80
C TRP A 241 -21.68 5.81 8.40
N CYS A 242 -21.12 6.55 9.35
CA CYS A 242 -19.91 7.36 9.15
C CYS A 242 -18.68 6.54 8.75
N TYR A 243 -18.50 5.33 9.30
CA TYR A 243 -17.42 4.42 8.91
C TYR A 243 -17.64 3.91 7.49
N GLU A 244 -18.85 3.44 7.20
CA GLU A 244 -19.25 2.96 5.88
C GLU A 244 -19.02 4.02 4.81
N HIS A 245 -19.45 5.25 5.08
CA HIS A 245 -19.26 6.35 4.16
C HIS A 245 -17.78 6.61 3.88
N ALA A 246 -16.96 6.80 4.91
CA ALA A 246 -15.55 7.15 4.73
C ALA A 246 -14.75 6.04 4.04
N ILE A 247 -14.97 4.76 4.40
CA ILE A 247 -14.29 3.62 3.78
C ILE A 247 -14.67 3.49 2.31
N ALA A 248 -15.96 3.57 1.99
CA ALA A 248 -16.42 3.50 0.61
C ALA A 248 -15.96 4.71 -0.22
N THR A 249 -15.95 5.91 0.35
CA THR A 249 -15.42 7.11 -0.32
C THR A 249 -13.93 6.94 -0.62
N TYR A 250 -13.15 6.41 0.32
CA TYR A 250 -11.74 6.09 0.08
C TYR A 250 -11.59 5.12 -1.10
N ALA A 251 -12.35 4.03 -1.12
CA ALA A 251 -12.30 3.05 -2.21
C ALA A 251 -12.68 3.64 -3.58
N LEU A 252 -13.72 4.48 -3.64
CA LEU A 252 -14.14 5.14 -4.88
C LEU A 252 -13.12 6.17 -5.36
N CYS A 253 -12.45 6.90 -4.45
CA CYS A 253 -11.36 7.80 -4.82
C CYS A 253 -10.20 7.02 -5.47
N GLU A 254 -9.77 5.90 -4.88
CA GLU A 254 -8.74 5.06 -5.50
C GLU A 254 -9.23 4.52 -6.86
N SER A 255 -10.46 4.01 -6.94
CA SER A 255 -11.03 3.49 -8.20
C SER A 255 -11.08 4.56 -9.30
N TYR A 256 -11.38 5.81 -8.95
CA TYR A 256 -11.38 6.93 -9.89
C TYR A 256 -9.96 7.28 -10.34
N SER A 257 -8.99 7.34 -9.42
CA SER A 257 -7.58 7.52 -9.80
C SER A 257 -7.10 6.42 -10.75
N PHE A 258 -7.47 5.15 -10.52
CA PHE A 258 -7.17 4.07 -11.46
C PHE A 258 -7.86 4.26 -12.80
N SER A 259 -9.12 4.70 -12.83
CA SER A 259 -9.84 4.94 -14.09
C SER A 259 -9.14 6.03 -14.92
N GLN A 260 -8.59 7.06 -14.28
CA GLN A 260 -7.78 8.09 -14.96
C GLN A 260 -6.43 7.54 -15.46
N ILE A 261 -5.77 6.68 -14.68
CA ILE A 261 -4.46 6.11 -15.03
C ILE A 261 -4.56 5.12 -16.19
N PHE A 262 -5.57 4.26 -16.19
CA PHE A 262 -5.72 3.16 -17.16
C PHE A 262 -6.68 3.49 -18.31
N GLY A 263 -7.45 4.58 -18.20
CA GLY A 263 -8.31 5.07 -19.28
C GLY A 263 -9.66 4.35 -19.40
N TYR A 264 -10.03 3.50 -18.44
CA TYR A 264 -11.37 2.91 -18.38
C TYR A 264 -12.39 3.88 -17.76
N GLN A 265 -13.67 3.70 -18.08
CA GLN A 265 -14.75 4.54 -17.58
C GLN A 265 -15.79 3.73 -16.79
N ILE A 266 -16.23 4.29 -15.67
CA ILE A 266 -17.38 3.78 -14.90
C ILE A 266 -18.41 4.91 -14.81
N PRO A 267 -19.64 4.72 -15.29
CA PRO A 267 -20.66 5.77 -15.30
C PRO A 267 -20.89 6.39 -13.93
N ASN A 268 -20.96 7.73 -13.87
CA ASN A 268 -21.20 8.53 -12.65
C ASN A 268 -20.15 8.40 -11.53
N LEU A 269 -19.02 7.72 -11.76
CA LEU A 269 -17.99 7.54 -10.73
C LEU A 269 -17.42 8.88 -10.25
N ASP A 270 -17.07 9.76 -11.19
CA ASP A 270 -16.59 11.12 -10.93
C ASP A 270 -17.58 11.91 -10.06
N LYS A 271 -18.86 11.88 -10.43
CA LYS A 271 -19.93 12.57 -9.72
C LYS A 271 -20.10 12.03 -8.30
N VAL A 272 -20.12 10.72 -8.12
CA VAL A 272 -20.28 10.12 -6.79
C VAL A 272 -19.07 10.39 -5.92
N VAL A 273 -17.86 10.35 -6.47
CA VAL A 273 -16.64 10.77 -5.75
C VAL A 273 -16.75 12.23 -5.31
N GLN A 274 -17.16 13.12 -6.22
CA GLN A 274 -17.36 14.55 -5.93
C GLN A 274 -18.33 14.75 -4.76
N ASP A 275 -19.52 14.17 -4.85
CA ASP A 275 -20.59 14.35 -3.86
C ASP A 275 -20.23 13.70 -2.52
N SER A 276 -19.56 12.54 -2.53
CA SER A 276 -19.19 11.79 -1.32
C SER A 276 -18.09 12.49 -0.52
N VAL A 277 -17.02 12.94 -1.19
CA VAL A 277 -15.94 13.67 -0.53
C VAL A 277 -16.45 15.02 -0.01
N GLN A 278 -17.27 15.73 -0.80
CA GLN A 278 -17.83 17.00 -0.36
C GLN A 278 -18.77 16.82 0.85
N TRP A 279 -19.49 15.68 0.94
CA TRP A 279 -20.25 15.33 2.13
C TRP A 279 -19.36 15.23 3.38
N ILE A 280 -18.24 14.49 3.30
CA ILE A 280 -17.27 14.40 4.40
C ILE A 280 -16.83 15.79 4.87
N ILE A 281 -16.44 16.65 3.93
CA ILE A 281 -15.92 18.00 4.24
C ILE A 281 -17.01 18.86 4.90
N ASN A 282 -18.24 18.81 4.38
CA ASN A 282 -19.34 19.63 4.87
C ASN A 282 -19.86 19.20 6.25
N ASN A 283 -19.62 17.94 6.66
CA ASN A 283 -20.11 17.38 7.92
C ASN A 283 -18.98 17.18 8.96
N GLN A 284 -17.86 17.88 8.79
CA GLN A 284 -16.84 18.00 9.84
C GLN A 284 -17.37 18.89 10.97
N ASN A 285 -17.27 18.43 12.22
CA ASN A 285 -17.74 19.21 13.35
C ASN A 285 -16.75 20.32 13.77
N GLN A 286 -17.19 21.18 14.69
CA GLN A 286 -16.40 22.32 15.17
C GLN A 286 -15.08 21.94 15.85
N ALA A 287 -14.95 20.71 16.35
CA ALA A 287 -13.73 20.21 16.96
C ALA A 287 -12.74 19.63 15.94
N GLY A 288 -13.06 19.67 14.64
CA GLY A 288 -12.19 19.23 13.54
C GLY A 288 -12.30 17.75 13.19
N GLY A 289 -13.04 16.93 13.95
CA GLY A 289 -13.25 15.52 13.63
C GLY A 289 -14.68 15.20 13.23
N TRP A 290 -15.03 13.91 13.31
CA TRP A 290 -16.36 13.41 13.01
C TRP A 290 -16.88 12.52 14.15
N ASN A 291 -18.21 12.47 14.25
CA ASN A 291 -18.94 11.64 15.21
C ASN A 291 -19.70 10.53 14.50
N TYR A 292 -20.11 9.54 15.30
CA TYR A 292 -21.22 8.65 14.94
C TYR A 292 -22.40 9.47 14.41
N ARG A 293 -23.05 8.93 13.38
CA ARG A 293 -24.13 9.59 12.62
C ARG A 293 -23.81 10.96 12.00
N TYR A 294 -22.57 11.43 11.98
CA TYR A 294 -22.24 12.83 11.64
C TYR A 294 -22.91 13.86 12.57
N GLU A 295 -23.07 13.53 13.86
CA GLU A 295 -23.59 14.49 14.84
C GLU A 295 -22.68 15.72 14.99
N GLU A 296 -23.27 16.91 14.98
CA GLU A 296 -22.58 18.22 15.09
C GLU A 296 -22.12 18.56 16.53
N ARG A 297 -21.84 17.56 17.35
CA ARG A 297 -21.28 17.79 18.70
C ARG A 297 -19.79 18.12 18.60
N PRO A 298 -19.25 19.07 19.41
CA PRO A 298 -17.84 19.43 19.41
C PRO A 298 -16.97 18.38 20.15
N ARG A 299 -17.09 17.13 19.72
CA ARG A 299 -16.31 15.97 20.15
C ARG A 299 -15.95 15.18 18.90
N TRP A 300 -14.94 14.32 18.95
CA TRP A 300 -14.61 13.44 17.83
C TRP A 300 -14.19 12.07 18.32
N ASP A 301 -14.14 11.13 17.39
CA ASP A 301 -13.55 9.81 17.58
C ASP A 301 -12.38 9.64 16.59
N THR A 302 -11.19 9.31 17.10
CA THR A 302 -9.98 9.14 16.29
C THR A 302 -10.11 7.99 15.31
N SER A 303 -10.83 6.92 15.64
CA SER A 303 -11.04 5.79 14.73
C SER A 303 -11.95 6.14 13.55
N ILE A 304 -12.93 7.03 13.74
CA ILE A 304 -13.73 7.62 12.64
C ILE A 304 -12.86 8.59 11.84
N THR A 305 -12.17 9.49 12.52
CA THR A 305 -11.37 10.56 11.92
C THR A 305 -10.24 10.00 11.06
N ALA A 306 -9.64 8.87 11.46
CA ALA A 306 -8.60 8.21 10.68
C ALA A 306 -9.08 7.71 9.31
N TRP A 307 -10.29 7.13 9.23
CA TRP A 307 -10.88 6.75 7.94
C TRP A 307 -11.19 7.96 7.06
N HIS A 308 -11.68 9.05 7.65
CA HIS A 308 -11.96 10.28 6.93
C HIS A 308 -10.66 10.91 6.38
N LEU A 309 -9.58 10.92 7.18
CA LEU A 309 -8.28 11.40 6.71
C LEU A 309 -7.69 10.55 5.58
N GLN A 310 -7.93 9.24 5.57
CA GLN A 310 -7.55 8.39 4.42
C GLN A 310 -8.37 8.73 3.17
N ALA A 311 -9.69 8.91 3.32
CA ALA A 311 -10.57 9.32 2.23
C ALA A 311 -10.17 10.70 1.67
N LEU A 312 -9.88 11.68 2.52
CA LEU A 312 -9.43 13.01 2.11
C LEU A 312 -8.06 12.99 1.42
N LYS A 313 -7.14 12.12 1.89
CA LYS A 313 -5.85 11.91 1.21
C LYS A 313 -6.05 11.28 -0.17
N ALA A 314 -6.92 10.29 -0.29
CA ALA A 314 -7.25 9.69 -1.58
C ALA A 314 -7.96 10.69 -2.51
N ALA A 315 -8.86 11.53 -1.98
CA ALA A 315 -9.52 12.59 -2.71
C ALA A 315 -8.52 13.59 -3.31
N LYS A 316 -7.47 13.97 -2.56
CA LYS A 316 -6.40 14.82 -3.10
C LYS A 316 -5.68 14.17 -4.30
N ASN A 317 -5.57 12.85 -4.32
CA ASN A 317 -4.92 12.12 -5.41
C ASN A 317 -5.81 11.94 -6.65
N THR A 318 -7.10 12.28 -6.59
CA THR A 318 -7.99 12.20 -7.77
C THR A 318 -7.77 13.35 -8.75
N GLY A 319 -7.23 14.49 -8.27
CA GLY A 319 -7.14 15.73 -9.05
C GLY A 319 -8.46 16.49 -9.20
N LEU A 320 -9.55 16.00 -8.61
CA LEU A 320 -10.82 16.73 -8.55
C LEU A 320 -10.73 17.90 -7.56
N GLU A 321 -11.48 18.97 -7.84
CA GLU A 321 -11.52 20.14 -6.97
C GLU A 321 -12.59 20.00 -5.88
N PHE A 322 -12.18 20.17 -4.62
CA PHE A 322 -13.06 20.07 -3.46
C PHE A 322 -12.99 21.33 -2.61
N LYS A 323 -14.16 21.90 -2.29
CA LYS A 323 -14.21 23.12 -1.48
C LYS A 323 -13.78 22.82 -0.05
N ASN A 324 -12.82 23.58 0.47
CA ASN A 324 -12.29 23.49 1.83
C ASN A 324 -11.52 22.19 2.19
N LEU A 325 -11.08 21.41 1.21
CA LEU A 325 -10.36 20.14 1.45
C LEU A 325 -9.12 20.31 2.34
N GLU A 326 -8.26 21.29 2.05
CA GLU A 326 -7.04 21.54 2.80
C GLU A 326 -7.33 21.99 4.25
N ARG A 327 -8.29 22.91 4.42
CA ARG A 327 -8.75 23.34 5.76
C ARG A 327 -9.29 22.16 6.56
N CYS A 328 -10.15 21.34 5.94
CA CYS A 328 -10.77 20.18 6.56
C CYS A 328 -9.71 19.16 7.01
N SER A 329 -8.78 18.81 6.11
CA SER A 329 -7.69 17.87 6.38
C SER A 329 -6.78 18.35 7.52
N LYS A 330 -6.40 19.64 7.52
CA LYS A 330 -5.57 20.23 8.58
C LYS A 330 -6.27 20.20 9.95
N ALA A 331 -7.56 20.55 10.00
CA ALA A 331 -8.33 20.53 11.26
C ALA A 331 -8.50 19.09 11.79
N ALA A 332 -8.75 18.12 10.90
CA ALA A 332 -8.86 16.71 11.26
C ALA A 332 -7.53 16.13 11.76
N LEU A 333 -6.42 16.48 11.10
CA LEU A 333 -5.10 16.09 11.57
C LEU A 333 -4.81 16.66 12.96
N GLN A 334 -5.14 17.94 13.20
CA GLN A 334 -4.96 18.54 14.52
C GLN A 334 -5.81 17.82 15.58
N ALA A 335 -7.05 17.45 15.27
CA ALA A 335 -7.90 16.67 16.17
C ALA A 335 -7.26 15.30 16.52
N VAL A 336 -6.58 14.65 15.57
CA VAL A 336 -5.82 13.41 15.85
C VAL A 336 -4.58 13.70 16.71
N LEU A 337 -3.82 14.76 16.42
CA LEU A 337 -2.64 15.15 17.21
C LEU A 337 -3.00 15.44 18.67
N ASP A 338 -4.17 16.06 18.89
CA ASP A 338 -4.72 16.36 20.22
C ASP A 338 -5.06 15.11 21.05
N THR A 339 -5.04 13.90 20.48
CA THR A 339 -5.25 12.64 21.22
C THR A 339 -3.96 11.89 21.57
N GLN A 340 -2.80 12.38 21.11
CA GLN A 340 -1.51 11.80 21.47
C GLN A 340 -1.16 12.10 22.93
N GLN A 341 -0.94 11.04 23.71
CA GLN A 341 -0.58 11.11 25.12
C GLN A 341 0.93 11.27 25.31
N GLU A 342 1.36 11.60 26.54
CA GLU A 342 2.78 11.81 26.88
C GLU A 342 3.68 10.60 26.56
N HIS A 343 3.17 9.38 26.80
CA HIS A 343 3.88 8.13 26.48
C HIS A 343 3.91 7.82 24.97
N GLY A 344 3.27 8.63 24.13
CA GLY A 344 3.32 8.57 22.67
C GLY A 344 2.18 7.82 21.98
N GLY A 345 1.30 7.16 22.74
CA GLY A 345 0.14 6.47 22.20
C GLY A 345 -1.01 7.43 21.84
N PHE A 346 -1.82 7.06 20.85
CA PHE A 346 -3.01 7.84 20.45
C PHE A 346 -4.29 7.23 21.01
N GLY A 347 -5.13 8.05 21.63
CA GLY A 347 -6.43 7.65 22.19
C GLY A 347 -7.62 7.92 21.27
N TYR A 348 -8.81 7.53 21.70
CA TYR A 348 -10.06 7.77 20.95
C TYR A 348 -10.45 9.26 20.91
N GLY A 349 -10.19 10.02 21.97
CA GLY A 349 -10.43 11.47 22.05
C GLY A 349 -9.44 12.14 23.01
N LYS A 350 -9.46 13.47 23.10
CA LYS A 350 -8.50 14.29 23.88
C LYS A 350 -8.28 13.82 25.32
N ASN A 351 -9.38 13.44 26.00
CA ASN A 351 -9.39 12.88 27.36
C ASN A 351 -9.99 11.46 27.41
N GLY A 352 -10.09 10.80 26.26
CA GLY A 352 -10.79 9.52 26.17
C GLY A 352 -10.05 8.43 26.94
N PRO A 353 -10.75 7.49 27.60
CA PRO A 353 -10.10 6.34 28.21
C PRO A 353 -9.23 5.64 27.17
N SER A 354 -8.02 5.25 27.57
CA SER A 354 -7.20 4.29 26.84
C SER A 354 -8.08 3.06 26.59
N GLY A 355 -8.43 2.80 25.33
CA GLY A 355 -9.21 1.62 24.95
C GLY A 355 -8.62 0.35 25.58
N SER A 356 -9.51 -0.49 26.09
CA SER A 356 -9.34 -1.36 27.24
C SER A 356 -8.41 -2.58 27.09
N SER A 357 -7.93 -3.02 28.27
CA SER A 357 -7.15 -4.22 28.59
C SER A 357 -5.64 -4.13 28.33
N LYS A 358 -4.87 -4.06 29.43
CA LYS A 358 -3.38 -4.17 29.49
C LYS A 358 -2.54 -3.00 28.96
N GLY A 359 -3.10 -1.78 28.87
CA GLY A 359 -2.31 -0.59 28.54
C GLY A 359 -1.86 -0.52 27.07
N HIS A 360 -2.69 -1.02 26.14
CA HIS A 360 -2.47 -0.92 24.70
C HIS A 360 -3.35 0.17 24.07
N PHE A 361 -2.75 1.21 23.51
CA PHE A 361 -3.45 2.26 22.77
C PHE A 361 -3.65 1.82 21.32
N SER A 362 -4.76 1.13 21.05
CA SER A 362 -5.07 0.50 19.75
C SER A 362 -5.22 1.45 18.57
N LEU A 363 -5.27 2.77 18.81
CA LEU A 363 -5.30 3.78 17.75
C LEU A 363 -3.93 4.40 17.47
N THR A 364 -2.85 3.92 18.12
CA THR A 364 -1.51 4.48 17.91
C THR A 364 -1.05 4.29 16.46
N GLY A 365 -1.30 3.12 15.86
CA GLY A 365 -1.05 2.92 14.43
C GLY A 365 -1.83 3.90 13.57
N ALA A 366 -3.13 4.07 13.85
CA ALA A 366 -4.00 4.97 13.09
C ALA A 366 -3.55 6.44 13.19
N GLY A 367 -3.32 6.94 14.40
CA GLY A 367 -2.85 8.30 14.62
C GLY A 367 -1.47 8.55 14.00
N THR A 368 -0.54 7.61 14.14
CA THR A 368 0.79 7.71 13.52
C THR A 368 0.67 7.75 12.00
N LEU A 369 -0.13 6.87 11.40
CA LEU A 369 -0.31 6.83 9.95
C LEU A 369 -0.95 8.13 9.43
N CYS A 370 -1.95 8.68 10.12
CA CYS A 370 -2.55 9.96 9.76
C CYS A 370 -1.51 11.08 9.72
N VAL A 371 -0.62 11.16 10.71
CA VAL A 371 0.46 12.15 10.71
C VAL A 371 1.44 11.90 9.57
N GLN A 372 1.82 10.65 9.29
CA GLN A 372 2.72 10.33 8.18
C GLN A 372 2.12 10.75 6.83
N GLN A 373 0.85 10.44 6.60
CA GLN A 373 0.16 10.70 5.33
C GLN A 373 -0.10 12.20 5.06
N HIS A 374 -0.18 13.02 6.12
CA HIS A 374 -0.55 14.44 6.02
C HIS A 374 0.56 15.41 6.44
N SER A 375 1.63 14.94 7.06
CA SER A 375 2.76 15.78 7.53
C SER A 375 4.13 15.11 7.42
N GLY A 376 4.20 13.89 6.88
CA GLY A 376 5.45 13.17 6.63
C GLY A 376 6.04 12.48 7.88
N ASN A 377 7.05 11.65 7.64
CA ASN A 377 7.68 10.79 8.65
C ASN A 377 8.52 11.55 9.69
N ASN A 378 8.98 12.76 9.38
CA ASN A 378 9.87 13.55 10.25
C ASN A 378 9.13 14.30 11.37
N HIS A 379 7.79 14.28 11.38
CA HIS A 379 7.00 14.96 12.40
C HIS A 379 7.24 14.32 13.79
N ALA A 380 7.42 15.14 14.83
CA ALA A 380 7.78 14.65 16.17
C ALA A 380 6.77 13.62 16.75
N ALA A 381 5.49 13.79 16.42
CA ALA A 381 4.44 12.85 16.82
C ALA A 381 4.64 11.43 16.23
N VAL A 382 5.20 11.31 15.02
CA VAL A 382 5.54 10.02 14.39
C VAL A 382 6.63 9.32 15.19
N GLY A 383 7.67 10.05 15.60
CA GLY A 383 8.74 9.50 16.45
C GLY A 383 8.23 9.00 17.81
N LYS A 384 7.26 9.70 18.42
CA LYS A 384 6.60 9.28 19.66
C LYS A 384 5.75 8.02 19.45
N GLY A 385 4.91 8.00 18.41
CA GLY A 385 4.09 6.85 18.03
C GLY A 385 4.92 5.61 17.72
N ARG A 386 6.04 5.77 16.98
CA ARG A 386 7.02 4.71 16.71
C ARG A 386 7.53 4.07 18.00
N ARG A 387 8.04 4.86 18.94
CA ARG A 387 8.58 4.33 20.22
C ARG A 387 7.52 3.59 21.02
N TYR A 388 6.27 4.06 20.97
CA TYR A 388 5.16 3.36 21.61
C TYR A 388 4.91 2.00 20.93
N MET A 389 4.75 1.99 19.60
CA MET A 389 4.50 0.77 18.82
C MET A 389 5.64 -0.24 18.94
N ASP A 390 6.91 0.19 18.85
CA ASP A 390 8.09 -0.66 19.02
C ASP A 390 8.08 -1.42 20.37
N LYS A 391 7.50 -0.81 21.42
CA LYS A 391 7.45 -1.37 22.78
C LYS A 391 6.20 -2.21 23.05
N HIS A 392 5.07 -1.83 22.46
CA HIS A 392 3.76 -2.33 22.88
C HIS A 392 3.07 -3.23 21.85
N ASN A 393 3.50 -3.25 20.59
CA ASN A 393 2.90 -4.11 19.58
C ASN A 393 3.08 -5.59 19.96
N SER A 394 1.99 -6.34 19.86
CA SER A 394 1.96 -7.78 20.07
C SER A 394 0.95 -8.39 19.10
N PHE A 395 1.27 -9.55 18.51
CA PHE A 395 0.39 -10.22 17.56
C PHE A 395 0.43 -11.72 17.80
N ASP A 396 -0.71 -12.29 18.17
CA ASP A 396 -0.95 -13.73 18.19
C ASP A 396 -2.38 -13.93 17.70
N PHE A 397 -2.54 -14.47 16.48
CA PHE A 397 -3.84 -14.58 15.83
C PHE A 397 -4.87 -15.36 16.68
N LYS A 398 -4.38 -16.31 17.49
CA LYS A 398 -5.20 -17.20 18.31
C LYS A 398 -5.36 -16.71 19.75
N LYS A 399 -4.77 -15.57 20.14
CA LYS A 399 -4.92 -15.02 21.50
C LYS A 399 -5.26 -13.53 21.54
N TYR A 400 -4.55 -12.72 20.78
CA TYR A 400 -4.67 -11.26 20.76
C TYR A 400 -4.21 -10.73 19.39
N ALA A 401 -5.15 -10.57 18.45
CA ALA A 401 -4.86 -9.95 17.17
C ALA A 401 -6.04 -9.06 16.74
N ASN A 402 -5.95 -7.78 17.09
CA ASN A 402 -6.90 -6.81 16.58
C ASN A 402 -6.50 -6.40 15.16
N LEU A 403 -7.04 -7.06 14.13
CA LEU A 403 -6.67 -6.78 12.74
C LEU A 403 -6.94 -5.32 12.32
N TYR A 404 -7.91 -4.65 12.94
CA TYR A 404 -8.18 -3.22 12.67
C TYR A 404 -6.98 -2.35 13.06
N ASP A 405 -6.44 -2.58 14.25
CA ASP A 405 -5.24 -1.91 14.74
C ASP A 405 -4.04 -2.26 13.86
N HIS A 406 -3.82 -3.55 13.62
CA HIS A 406 -2.69 -4.04 12.84
C HIS A 406 -2.71 -3.63 11.37
N TYR A 407 -3.89 -3.33 10.81
CA TYR A 407 -4.03 -2.72 9.48
C TYR A 407 -3.40 -1.32 9.41
N TYR A 408 -3.59 -0.49 10.44
CA TYR A 408 -2.92 0.81 10.48
C TYR A 408 -1.46 0.68 10.88
N THR A 409 -1.18 -0.16 11.86
CA THR A 409 0.17 -0.37 12.37
C THR A 409 1.10 -0.95 11.30
N SER A 410 0.63 -1.87 10.43
CA SER A 410 1.45 -2.38 9.33
C SER A 410 1.87 -1.29 8.34
N GLN A 411 0.94 -0.41 7.98
CA GLN A 411 1.22 0.74 7.12
C GLN A 411 2.17 1.73 7.79
N ALA A 412 1.93 2.06 9.07
CA ALA A 412 2.76 3.01 9.78
C ALA A 412 4.19 2.51 9.95
N MET A 413 4.34 1.23 10.29
CA MET A 413 5.63 0.60 10.52
C MET A 413 6.42 0.40 9.23
N ILE A 414 5.79 0.03 8.11
CA ILE A 414 6.53 -0.05 6.83
C ILE A 414 6.98 1.32 6.35
N ASN A 415 6.16 2.37 6.54
CA ASN A 415 6.53 3.75 6.22
C ASN A 415 7.73 4.24 7.05
N LEU A 416 7.90 3.73 8.27
CA LEU A 416 9.06 4.00 9.12
C LEU A 416 10.31 3.21 8.69
N GLY A 417 10.12 2.04 8.07
CA GLY A 417 11.20 1.17 7.62
C GLY A 417 12.15 0.73 8.75
N GLY A 418 13.37 0.36 8.36
CA GLY A 418 14.47 0.08 9.28
C GLY A 418 14.15 -0.98 10.35
N LYS A 419 14.66 -0.75 11.57
CA LYS A 419 14.51 -1.69 12.70
C LYS A 419 13.06 -1.84 13.15
N SER A 420 12.29 -0.75 13.13
CA SER A 420 10.87 -0.74 13.50
C SER A 420 10.07 -1.65 12.56
N TRP A 421 10.19 -1.46 11.24
CA TRP A 421 9.55 -2.36 10.28
C TRP A 421 10.03 -3.80 10.42
N LYS A 422 11.34 -4.04 10.50
CA LYS A 422 11.89 -5.40 10.60
C LYS A 422 11.33 -6.16 11.81
N GLY A 423 11.26 -5.51 12.98
CA GLY A 423 10.72 -6.10 14.20
C GLY A 423 9.22 -6.38 14.10
N TYR A 424 8.44 -5.42 13.60
CA TYR A 424 7.01 -5.61 13.42
C TYR A 424 6.67 -6.67 12.36
N ASN A 425 7.37 -6.66 11.23
CA ASN A 425 7.17 -7.61 10.14
C ASN A 425 7.39 -9.07 10.60
N GLN A 426 8.45 -9.32 11.38
CA GLN A 426 8.70 -10.63 11.99
C GLN A 426 7.58 -11.07 12.94
N LEU A 427 6.88 -10.12 13.55
CA LEU A 427 5.84 -10.37 14.54
C LEU A 427 4.49 -10.75 13.92
N PHE A 428 4.08 -10.15 12.79
CA PHE A 428 2.76 -10.42 12.21
C PHE A 428 2.77 -11.33 10.97
N ARG A 429 3.80 -11.26 10.10
CA ARG A 429 3.76 -11.86 8.75
C ARG A 429 3.46 -13.36 8.78
N ASP A 430 4.29 -14.11 9.48
CA ASP A 430 4.22 -15.58 9.47
C ASP A 430 3.00 -16.07 10.27
N GLU A 431 2.66 -15.40 11.36
CA GLU A 431 1.45 -15.70 12.13
C GLU A 431 0.18 -15.42 11.31
N LEU A 432 0.13 -14.34 10.52
CA LEU A 432 -1.00 -14.05 9.66
C LEU A 432 -1.13 -15.11 8.55
N ILE A 433 -0.04 -15.45 7.86
CA ILE A 433 -0.03 -16.48 6.79
C ILE A 433 -0.45 -17.85 7.34
N LYS A 434 0.11 -18.27 8.48
CA LYS A 434 -0.19 -19.55 9.12
C LYS A 434 -1.65 -19.71 9.54
N ASN A 435 -2.34 -18.61 9.82
CA ASN A 435 -3.74 -18.61 10.21
C ASN A 435 -4.71 -18.33 9.06
N GLN A 436 -4.23 -18.26 7.81
CA GLN A 436 -5.09 -18.26 6.63
C GLN A 436 -5.75 -19.64 6.46
N ALA A 437 -7.06 -19.66 6.25
CA ALA A 437 -7.78 -20.89 5.96
C ALA A 437 -7.47 -21.39 4.53
N LYS A 438 -7.72 -22.69 4.28
CA LYS A 438 -7.48 -23.32 2.97
C LYS A 438 -8.25 -22.65 1.81
N ASP A 439 -9.39 -22.03 2.10
CA ASP A 439 -10.20 -21.32 1.13
C ASP A 439 -9.65 -19.91 0.80
N GLY A 440 -8.59 -19.45 1.48
CA GLY A 440 -7.95 -18.14 1.29
C GLY A 440 -8.40 -17.05 2.27
N SER A 441 -9.32 -17.35 3.17
CA SER A 441 -9.91 -16.37 4.09
C SER A 441 -9.26 -16.36 5.47
N TRP A 442 -9.59 -15.33 6.26
CA TRP A 442 -9.29 -15.27 7.69
C TRP A 442 -10.58 -15.20 8.52
N GLY A 443 -10.66 -16.06 9.53
CA GLY A 443 -11.74 -16.05 10.52
C GLY A 443 -11.57 -14.95 11.55
N ASP A 444 -12.36 -14.99 12.62
CA ASP A 444 -12.23 -14.07 13.75
C ASP A 444 -10.96 -14.40 14.55
N PRO A 445 -10.00 -13.46 14.66
CA PRO A 445 -8.89 -13.65 15.57
C PRO A 445 -9.37 -13.67 17.01
N ALA A 446 -8.74 -14.48 17.86
CA ALA A 446 -9.14 -14.53 19.26
C ALA A 446 -8.79 -13.22 19.97
N GLY A 447 -9.62 -12.85 20.95
CA GLY A 447 -9.46 -11.61 21.70
C GLY A 447 -9.81 -10.34 20.90
N ASN A 448 -10.26 -10.46 19.65
CA ASN A 448 -10.69 -9.31 18.86
C ASN A 448 -12.19 -9.03 19.06
N HIS A 449 -12.51 -7.93 19.75
CA HIS A 449 -13.89 -7.47 19.95
C HIS A 449 -14.39 -6.52 18.84
N HIS A 450 -13.56 -6.21 17.84
CA HIS A 450 -13.85 -5.26 16.76
C HIS A 450 -14.07 -5.92 15.39
N SER A 451 -14.10 -7.25 15.33
CA SER A 451 -14.40 -7.94 14.08
C SER A 451 -15.83 -7.64 13.60
N ALA A 452 -15.98 -7.37 12.30
CA ALA A 452 -17.25 -7.32 11.60
C ALA A 452 -17.53 -8.60 10.78
N GLY A 453 -16.79 -9.68 11.05
CA GLY A 453 -16.97 -10.99 10.43
C GLY A 453 -15.87 -11.39 9.45
N LYS A 454 -16.01 -12.59 8.88
CA LYS A 454 -14.99 -13.26 8.06
C LYS A 454 -14.51 -12.44 6.86
N THR A 455 -15.42 -11.77 6.14
CA THR A 455 -15.03 -10.93 5.00
C THR A 455 -14.24 -9.70 5.44
N TYR A 456 -14.66 -9.04 6.52
CA TYR A 456 -13.94 -7.91 7.10
C TYR A 456 -12.50 -8.29 7.48
N ASN A 457 -12.33 -9.39 8.20
CA ASN A 457 -11.00 -9.87 8.60
C ASN A 457 -10.15 -10.25 7.40
N THR A 458 -10.75 -10.88 6.39
CA THR A 458 -10.05 -11.25 5.16
C THR A 458 -9.55 -10.01 4.42
N CYS A 459 -10.38 -8.97 4.28
CA CYS A 459 -9.95 -7.71 3.67
C CYS A 459 -8.80 -7.07 4.46
N LEU A 460 -8.91 -6.94 5.79
CA LEU A 460 -7.84 -6.33 6.59
C LEU A 460 -6.54 -7.12 6.54
N ALA A 461 -6.59 -8.45 6.63
CA ALA A 461 -5.42 -9.31 6.50
C ALA A 461 -4.76 -9.16 5.13
N THR A 462 -5.56 -9.10 4.06
CA THR A 462 -5.06 -8.89 2.68
C THR A 462 -4.40 -7.52 2.56
N LEU A 463 -5.04 -6.46 3.04
CA LEU A 463 -4.49 -5.10 3.06
C LEU A 463 -3.18 -5.01 3.87
N MET A 464 -3.05 -5.77 4.96
CA MET A 464 -1.80 -5.89 5.73
C MET A 464 -0.69 -6.57 4.94
N LEU A 465 -1.00 -7.55 4.08
CA LEU A 465 -0.04 -8.21 3.19
C LEU A 465 0.27 -7.40 1.93
N GLU A 466 -0.55 -6.42 1.59
CA GLU A 466 -0.30 -5.53 0.46
C GLU A 466 0.67 -4.40 0.78
N VAL A 467 0.92 -4.10 2.05
CA VAL A 467 1.71 -2.92 2.46
C VAL A 467 3.11 -2.91 1.84
N TYR A 468 3.70 -4.08 1.54
CA TYR A 468 5.04 -4.19 0.96
C TYR A 468 5.20 -3.55 -0.42
N TYR A 469 4.09 -3.34 -1.14
CA TYR A 469 4.12 -2.79 -2.49
C TYR A 469 3.05 -1.73 -2.74
N ARG A 470 2.02 -1.66 -1.90
CA ARG A 470 0.88 -0.74 -2.07
C ARG A 470 1.27 0.72 -1.90
N TYR A 471 2.19 0.96 -0.97
CA TYR A 471 2.66 2.26 -0.56
C TYR A 471 4.14 2.37 -0.92
N LEU A 472 4.52 3.37 -1.73
CA LEU A 472 5.93 3.61 -1.97
C LEU A 472 6.55 4.05 -0.64
N PRO A 473 7.64 3.40 -0.18
CA PRO A 473 8.40 3.94 0.93
C PRO A 473 8.80 5.37 0.56
N GLY A 474 8.39 6.35 1.37
CA GLY A 474 9.06 7.65 1.36
C GLY A 474 10.56 7.36 1.47
N THR A 475 11.37 7.94 0.60
CA THR A 475 12.79 7.64 0.41
C THR A 475 13.57 7.62 1.73
N GLY A 476 13.55 6.46 2.39
CA GLY A 476 14.17 6.20 3.69
C GLY A 476 14.84 4.82 3.72
N ALA A 477 14.87 4.12 2.58
CA ALA A 477 15.76 2.99 2.38
C ALA A 477 17.19 3.52 2.23
N GLY A 478 17.83 3.83 3.36
CA GLY A 478 19.23 4.24 3.43
C GLY A 478 19.44 5.52 4.22
N ARG A 479 19.26 5.46 5.55
CA ARG A 479 20.09 6.18 6.53
C ARG A 479 20.26 5.34 7.78
#